data_AF-A0A392T155-F1
#
_entry.id   AF-A0A392T155-F1
#
_cell.length_a   1.000
_cell.length_b   1.000
_cell.length_c   1.000
_cell.angle_alpha   90.00
_cell.angle_beta   90.00
_cell.angle_gamma   90.00
#
_symmetry.space_group_name_H-M   'P 1'
#
loop_
_entity.id
_entity.type
_entity.pdbx_description
1 polymer ?
#
loop_
_entity_poly.entity_id
_entity_poly.type
_entity_poly.pdbx_seq_one_letter_code
_entity_poly.pdbx_strand_id
1 'polypeptide(L)' 'MRGSTFTGTKSISSSSPRSSPTYKRGDLSADEAADYDKLVYFVGTFPANLFEDSDGSPLLDENGRQRTSPKL' A
#
# COMPACT_ATOMS: atom_id res chain seq x y z
N MET A 1 -21.50 4.11 54.76
CA MET A 1 -20.74 4.73 53.65
C MET A 1 -19.64 3.77 53.22
N ARG A 2 -19.30 3.75 51.92
CA ARG A 2 -18.49 2.78 51.13
C ARG A 2 -19.41 1.88 50.29
N GLY A 3 -19.32 1.83 48.97
CA GLY A 3 -18.47 2.56 48.05
C GLY A 3 -18.62 1.98 46.64
N SER A 4 -18.62 2.89 45.67
CA SER A 4 -18.06 2.75 44.33
C SER A 4 -18.67 1.76 43.33
N THR A 5 -19.34 2.35 42.35
CA THR A 5 -19.67 1.84 41.02
C THR A 5 -18.44 1.33 40.27
N PHE A 6 -18.52 0.14 39.65
CA PHE A 6 -17.58 -0.28 38.60
C PHE A 6 -18.34 -0.55 37.31
N THR A 7 -18.15 0.34 36.33
CA THR A 7 -18.69 0.26 34.98
C THR A 7 -17.97 -0.85 34.22
N GLY A 8 -18.68 -1.94 33.90
CA GLY A 8 -18.17 -2.98 33.02
C GLY A 8 -17.94 -2.45 31.61
N THR A 9 -16.68 -2.37 31.21
CA THR A 9 -16.23 -1.96 29.87
C THR A 9 -16.71 -2.97 28.83
N LYS A 10 -17.49 -2.50 27.85
CA LYS A 10 -17.91 -3.30 26.69
C LYS A 10 -16.70 -3.49 25.77
N SER A 11 -16.11 -4.68 25.78
CA SER A 11 -15.05 -5.05 24.85
C SER A 11 -15.55 -4.90 23.41
N ILE A 12 -15.01 -3.94 22.67
CA ILE A 12 -15.22 -3.86 21.23
C ILE A 12 -14.40 -4.98 20.59
N SER A 13 -15.11 -5.94 19.96
CA SER A 13 -14.51 -7.01 19.18
C SER A 13 -13.61 -6.41 18.12
N SER A 14 -12.36 -6.89 18.06
CA SER A 14 -11.37 -6.57 17.03
C SER A 14 -12.03 -6.57 15.65
N SER A 15 -12.00 -5.43 14.97
CA SER A 15 -12.44 -5.29 13.59
C SER A 15 -11.71 -6.32 12.73
N SER A 16 -12.45 -7.22 12.11
CA SER A 16 -11.91 -8.13 11.08
C SER A 16 -11.07 -7.33 10.08
N PRO A 17 -9.91 -7.83 9.65
CA PRO A 17 -9.15 -7.17 8.60
C PRO A 17 -10.05 -7.13 7.37
N ARG A 18 -10.42 -5.92 6.98
CA ARG A 18 -11.25 -5.68 5.80
C ARG A 18 -10.45 -6.19 4.61
N SER A 19 -10.80 -7.37 4.09
CA SER A 19 -10.20 -7.93 2.90
C SER A 19 -10.53 -6.99 1.74
N SER A 20 -9.56 -6.21 1.29
CA SER A 20 -9.71 -5.45 0.05
C SER A 20 -9.90 -6.45 -1.09
N PRO A 21 -10.88 -6.24 -1.97
CA PRO A 21 -11.02 -7.09 -3.15
C PRO A 21 -9.78 -6.91 -4.02
N THR A 22 -9.08 -8.00 -4.30
CA THR A 22 -7.99 -8.04 -5.28
C THR A 22 -8.60 -8.37 -6.63
N TYR A 23 -8.76 -7.35 -7.49
CA TYR A 23 -9.27 -7.55 -8.84
C TYR A 23 -8.18 -8.14 -9.75
N LYS A 24 -8.52 -9.14 -10.56
CA LYS A 24 -7.61 -9.66 -11.58
C LYS A 24 -7.75 -8.81 -12.84
N ARG A 25 -6.65 -8.63 -13.57
CA ARG A 25 -6.65 -7.85 -14.82
C ARG A 25 -7.64 -8.38 -15.86
N GLY A 26 -7.90 -9.69 -15.86
CA GLY A 26 -8.88 -10.33 -16.75
C GLY A 26 -10.34 -10.03 -16.41
N ASP A 27 -10.61 -9.50 -15.22
CA ASP A 27 -11.96 -9.13 -14.79
C ASP A 27 -12.27 -7.64 -15.07
N LEU A 28 -11.27 -6.87 -15.54
CA LEU A 28 -11.42 -5.46 -15.88
C LEU A 28 -12.20 -5.29 -17.19
N SER A 29 -13.05 -4.27 -17.24
CA SER A 29 -13.61 -3.81 -18.51
C SER A 29 -12.52 -3.27 -19.44
N ALA A 30 -12.83 -3.11 -20.73
CA ALA A 30 -11.88 -2.59 -21.71
C ALA A 30 -11.35 -1.20 -21.33
N ASP A 31 -12.21 -0.34 -20.80
CA ASP A 31 -11.84 1.01 -20.36
C ASP A 31 -10.95 0.98 -19.13
N GLU A 32 -11.27 0.14 -18.14
CA GLU A 32 -10.46 -0.02 -16.92
C GLU A 32 -9.09 -0.66 -17.22
N ALA A 33 -9.04 -1.64 -18.13
CA ALA A 33 -7.79 -2.24 -18.57
C ALA A 33 -6.90 -1.21 -19.29
N ALA A 34 -7.49 -0.38 -20.14
CA ALA A 34 -6.78 0.70 -20.81
C ALA A 34 -6.28 1.76 -19.82
N ASP A 35 -7.05 2.08 -18.79
CA ASP A 35 -6.61 3.00 -17.73
C ASP A 35 -5.48 2.40 -16.87
N TYR A 36 -5.59 1.13 -16.50
CA TYR A 36 -4.52 0.39 -15.84
C TYR A 36 -3.22 0.41 -16.64
N ASP A 37 -3.28 0.23 -17.96
CA ASP A 37 -2.11 0.30 -18.84
C ASP A 37 -1.45 1.69 -18.84
N LYS A 38 -2.24 2.77 -18.77
CA LYS A 38 -1.69 4.13 -18.61
C LYS A 38 -0.96 4.28 -17.28
N LEU A 39 -1.51 3.72 -16.20
CA LEU A 39 -0.85 3.75 -14.89
C LEU A 39 0.46 2.96 -14.88
N VAL A 40 0.46 1.76 -15.48
CA VAL A 40 1.67 0.95 -15.63
C VAL A 40 2.74 1.68 -16.44
N TYR A 41 2.36 2.28 -17.56
CA TYR A 41 3.27 3.08 -18.39
C TYR A 41 3.84 4.27 -17.60
N PHE A 42 2.97 5.04 -16.94
CA PHE A 42 3.38 6.20 -16.14
C PHE A 42 4.41 5.82 -15.06
N VAL A 43 4.12 4.78 -14.28
CA VAL A 43 5.02 4.27 -13.24
C VAL A 43 6.32 3.73 -13.84
N GLY A 44 6.27 3.08 -15.00
CA GLY A 44 7.44 2.60 -15.73
C GLY A 44 8.33 3.70 -16.30
N THR A 45 7.77 4.89 -16.56
CA THR A 45 8.51 6.07 -17.03
C THR A 45 9.10 6.90 -15.89
N PHE A 46 8.97 6.47 -14.64
CA PHE A 46 9.53 7.22 -13.52
C PHE A 46 11.05 7.37 -13.63
N PRO A 47 11.56 8.60 -13.47
CA PRO A 47 12.98 8.86 -13.59
C PRO A 47 13.76 8.12 -12.49
N ALA A 48 14.99 7.71 -12.80
CA ALA A 48 15.82 6.91 -11.90
C ALA A 48 16.12 7.62 -10.57
N ASN A 49 16.10 8.96 -10.57
CA ASN A 49 16.23 9.80 -9.38
C ASN A 49 15.12 9.59 -8.34
N LEU A 50 13.99 8.97 -8.70
CA LEU A 50 12.96 8.59 -7.74
C LEU A 50 13.44 7.48 -6.80
N PHE A 51 14.46 6.72 -7.23
CA PHE A 51 15.14 5.72 -6.42
C PHE A 51 16.45 6.26 -5.83
N GLU A 52 16.58 7.58 -5.73
CA GLU A 52 17.66 8.24 -5.01
C GLU A 52 17.05 9.01 -3.82
N ASP A 53 17.81 9.14 -2.73
CA ASP A 53 17.46 10.03 -1.63
C ASP A 53 17.76 11.49 -1.98
N SER A 54 17.52 12.40 -1.04
CA SER A 54 17.77 13.84 -1.24
C SER A 54 19.24 14.19 -1.51
N ASP A 55 20.16 13.29 -1.17
CA ASP A 55 21.60 13.47 -1.36
C ASP A 55 22.09 12.80 -2.66
N GLY A 56 21.18 12.18 -3.43
CA GLY A 56 21.50 11.47 -4.67
C GLY A 56 22.01 10.04 -4.44
N SER A 57 21.85 9.48 -3.23
CA SER A 57 22.26 8.11 -2.94
C SER A 57 21.15 7.12 -3.32
N PRO A 58 21.47 5.96 -3.92
CA PRO A 58 20.46 4.99 -4.32
C PRO A 58 19.71 4.39 -3.12
N LEU A 59 18.38 4.38 -3.19
CA LEU A 59 17.50 3.73 -2.23
C LEU A 59 17.70 2.21 -2.28
N LEU A 60 17.95 1.59 -1.13
CA LEU A 60 18.16 0.15 -1.02
C LEU A 60 16.87 -0.57 -0.62
N ASP A 61 16.74 -1.83 -1.03
CA ASP A 61 15.69 -2.75 -0.60
C ASP A 61 16.04 -3.45 0.72
N GLU A 62 15.16 -4.34 1.18
CA GLU A 62 15.32 -5.12 2.41
C GLU A 62 16.56 -6.05 2.39
N ASN A 63 17.10 -6.33 1.20
CA ASN A 63 18.31 -7.11 0.99
C ASN A 63 19.56 -6.25 0.73
N GLY A 64 19.44 -4.91 0.84
CA GLY A 64 20.52 -3.97 0.58
C GLY A 64 20.85 -3.76 -0.90
N ARG A 65 19.97 -4.17 -1.83
CA ARG A 65 20.15 -3.94 -3.27
C ARG A 65 19.48 -2.65 -3.70
N GLN A 66 20.08 -1.94 -4.67
CA GLN A 66 19.48 -0.73 -5.22
C GLN A 66 18.10 -1.02 -5.81
N ARG A 67 17.13 -0.23 -5.40
CA ARG A 67 15.79 -0.25 -5.98
C ARG A 67 15.86 0.33 -7.39
N THR A 68 15.34 -0.43 -8.33
CA THR A 68 15.21 0.00 -9.74
C THR A 68 13.75 0.13 -10.14
N SER A 69 12.83 -0.20 -9.23
CA SER A 69 11.40 -0.23 -9.46
C SER A 69 10.62 0.06 -8.17
N PRO A 70 9.41 0.62 -8.29
CA PRO A 70 8.53 0.81 -7.15
C PRO A 70 8.02 -0.56 -6.66
N LYS A 71 7.71 -0.64 -5.36
CA LYS A 71 7.16 -1.86 -4.75
C LYS A 71 5.66 -1.86 -5.08
N LEU A 72 5.28 -2.69 -6.06
CA LEU A 72 3.90 -2.93 -6.47
C LEU A 72 3.19 -3.90 -5.52
#